data_AF-Q8EVA0-F1
#
_entry.id   AF-Q8EVA0-F1
#
_cell.length_a   1.000
_cell.length_b   1.000
_cell.length_c   1.000
_cell.angle_alpha   90.00
_cell.angle_beta   90.00
_cell.angle_gamma   90.00
#
_symmetry.space_group_name_H-M   'P 1'
#
loop_
_entity.id
_entity.type
_entity.pdbx_description
1 polymer ?
#
loop_
_entity_poly.entity_id
_entity_poly.type
_entity_poly.pdbx_seq_one_letter_code
_entity_poly.pdbx_strand_id
1 'polypeptide(L)'
;MKIKKIKLLKALAITGAFGIVATVPVIVSSCSSTSDNNTGGDTNQGGGTGGDTQSEKITPELNDKVSLSGSLKDIYDSTGATKTNELLAKEIKDNINTVFKNGEKLEAETDLKITVNGNFPETLSNWKDLPYIDSTEASNPTPAKSWSATTNLQTVVYATSSEQINIKSLDDLHTQLSVEKTLKDILKAAGVTNTDTSTYEIKNRPGLTNDDLIHVNVGGTANDTNKTKTIYDLQIPTSDINLVVSDLSVKVEGKNIETTDSTKTTTELDFNIGIDSTTHYNQTIDVTEADEKNVEVNKVLETLKFVKTDKTIDNEALIKELGVYNVTFSLDGASIAKKETTARAATPTEYVVTLKATPNKNDKNTYVWDDGTSGTKDITFPVTIKIGS
;
A
#
# COMPACT_ATOMS: atom_id res chain seq x y z
N MET A 1 7.96 11.55 -43.69
CA MET A 1 8.47 11.60 -42.29
C MET A 1 7.47 10.83 -41.43
N LYS A 2 7.89 9.68 -40.87
CA LYS A 2 7.00 8.74 -40.16
C LYS A 2 6.41 9.43 -38.93
N ILE A 3 5.11 9.69 -38.93
CA ILE A 3 4.39 10.19 -37.75
C ILE A 3 4.48 9.08 -36.70
N LYS A 4 5.34 9.31 -35.72
CA LYS A 4 5.56 8.42 -34.58
C LYS A 4 4.18 8.16 -33.95
N LYS A 5 3.83 6.87 -33.85
CA LYS A 5 2.67 6.36 -33.09
C LYS A 5 2.68 7.03 -31.70
N ILE A 6 1.87 8.08 -31.55
CA ILE A 6 1.69 8.83 -30.31
C ILE A 6 1.03 7.87 -29.33
N LYS A 7 1.84 7.40 -28.37
CA LYS A 7 1.56 7.07 -26.95
C LYS A 7 0.09 7.07 -26.49
N LEU A 8 -0.80 6.35 -27.20
CA LEU A 8 -2.22 6.17 -26.86
C LEU A 8 -2.45 4.97 -25.92
N LEU A 9 -1.45 4.60 -25.12
CA LEU A 9 -1.49 3.48 -24.17
C LEU A 9 -0.99 3.92 -22.78
N LYS A 10 -1.43 5.10 -22.33
CA LYS A 10 -1.30 5.53 -20.92
C LYS A 10 -2.66 5.70 -20.23
N ALA A 11 -3.73 5.19 -20.84
CA ALA A 11 -4.96 4.85 -20.14
C ALA A 11 -4.86 3.40 -19.65
N LEU A 12 -3.79 3.11 -18.92
CA LEU A 12 -3.60 1.84 -18.22
C LEU A 12 -4.21 1.99 -16.83
N ALA A 13 -5.50 2.31 -16.81
CA ALA A 13 -6.23 2.46 -15.57
C ALA A 13 -6.45 1.08 -14.98
N ILE A 14 -5.68 0.73 -13.95
CA ILE A 14 -5.70 -0.57 -13.26
C ILE A 14 -5.94 -1.72 -14.24
N THR A 15 -5.14 -1.86 -15.29
CA THR A 15 -5.19 -3.12 -16.05
C THR A 15 -4.37 -4.12 -15.29
N GLY A 16 -5.07 -4.94 -14.51
CA GLY A 16 -4.56 -6.15 -13.94
C GLY A 16 -3.61 -5.88 -12.79
N ALA A 17 -3.98 -6.41 -11.64
CA ALA A 17 -2.92 -6.81 -10.74
C ALA A 17 -2.09 -7.98 -11.35
N PHE A 18 -2.37 -8.50 -12.56
CA PHE A 18 -1.80 -9.78 -13.00
C PHE A 18 -1.70 -9.95 -14.56
N GLY A 19 -0.61 -9.52 -15.22
CA GLY A 19 -0.45 -9.74 -16.69
C GLY A 19 0.91 -10.31 -17.11
N ILE A 20 0.94 -11.59 -17.56
CA ILE A 20 1.99 -12.48 -18.14
C ILE A 20 3.12 -11.77 -18.93
N VAL A 21 4.43 -12.12 -18.82
CA VAL A 21 5.23 -13.29 -19.35
C VAL A 21 6.41 -13.55 -18.36
N ALA A 22 6.87 -14.75 -17.98
CA ALA A 22 7.27 -15.92 -18.78
C ALA A 22 7.13 -17.25 -18.02
N THR A 23 7.02 -18.32 -18.81
CA THR A 23 7.09 -19.74 -18.46
C THR A 23 8.02 -20.05 -17.27
N VAL A 24 7.45 -20.55 -16.17
CA VAL A 24 8.22 -21.40 -15.25
C VAL A 24 8.36 -22.75 -15.96
N PRO A 25 9.56 -23.27 -16.25
CA PRO A 25 9.67 -24.68 -16.53
C PRO A 25 9.22 -25.41 -15.26
N VAL A 26 8.07 -26.07 -15.34
CA VAL A 26 7.73 -27.15 -14.42
C VAL A 26 8.75 -28.24 -14.70
N ILE A 27 9.88 -28.21 -14.01
CA ILE A 27 10.71 -29.39 -13.88
C ILE A 27 9.94 -30.29 -12.91
N VAL A 28 9.06 -31.12 -13.47
CA VAL A 28 8.71 -32.38 -12.83
C VAL A 28 10.01 -33.16 -12.85
N SER A 29 10.80 -33.08 -11.77
CA SER A 29 11.84 -34.07 -11.57
C SER A 29 11.11 -35.35 -11.25
N SER A 30 10.69 -36.07 -12.28
CA SER A 30 10.55 -37.51 -12.15
C SER A 30 11.90 -37.97 -11.65
N CYS A 31 11.95 -38.42 -10.40
CA CYS A 31 12.98 -39.34 -9.92
C CYS A 31 12.96 -40.54 -10.88
N SER A 32 13.71 -40.41 -11.98
CA SER A 32 14.08 -41.49 -12.86
C SER A 32 14.94 -42.41 -12.01
N SER A 33 14.33 -43.51 -11.59
CA SER A 33 15.03 -44.66 -11.06
C SER A 33 16.17 -45.03 -12.00
N THR A 34 17.40 -44.83 -11.57
CA THR A 34 18.52 -45.64 -12.06
C THR A 34 19.06 -46.40 -10.85
N SER A 35 18.46 -47.56 -10.65
CA SER A 35 19.07 -48.65 -9.90
C SER A 35 20.28 -49.13 -10.69
N ASP A 36 21.48 -48.72 -10.29
CA ASP A 36 22.70 -49.44 -10.66
C ASP A 36 23.12 -50.29 -9.46
N ASN A 37 22.66 -51.54 -9.53
CA ASN A 37 23.18 -52.64 -8.75
C ASN A 37 24.29 -53.29 -9.60
N ASN A 38 25.57 -53.07 -9.26
CA ASN A 38 26.62 -54.02 -9.64
C ASN A 38 27.81 -54.02 -8.65
N THR A 39 27.77 -55.02 -7.77
CA THR A 39 28.85 -55.94 -7.36
C THR A 39 30.32 -55.56 -7.63
N GLY A 40 31.08 -55.34 -6.55
CA GLY A 40 32.36 -56.01 -6.26
C GLY A 40 33.67 -55.44 -6.83
N GLY A 41 34.68 -55.26 -5.96
CA GLY A 41 36.10 -55.40 -6.32
C GLY A 41 37.08 -54.29 -5.88
N ASP A 42 37.63 -54.44 -4.67
CA ASP A 42 39.05 -54.37 -4.28
C ASP A 42 39.99 -53.14 -4.56
N THR A 43 40.57 -52.68 -3.44
CA THR A 43 41.92 -52.13 -3.13
C THR A 43 42.67 -51.00 -3.90
N ASN A 44 43.00 -49.98 -3.08
CA ASN A 44 44.28 -49.26 -2.89
C ASN A 44 44.76 -48.08 -3.79
N GLN A 45 45.24 -47.07 -3.03
CA GLN A 45 46.22 -46.01 -3.32
C GLN A 45 45.81 -44.75 -4.11
N GLY A 46 45.74 -43.63 -3.36
CA GLY A 46 46.80 -42.62 -3.45
C GLY A 46 46.47 -41.29 -4.13
N GLY A 47 46.33 -40.24 -3.30
CA GLY A 47 46.96 -38.94 -3.54
C GLY A 47 46.31 -37.98 -4.54
N GLY A 48 45.58 -37.00 -4.02
CA GLY A 48 45.14 -35.85 -4.80
C GLY A 48 44.10 -35.01 -4.07
N THR A 49 44.50 -34.35 -2.99
CA THR A 49 43.68 -33.37 -2.26
C THR A 49 43.52 -32.10 -3.11
N GLY A 50 42.72 -32.19 -4.16
CA GLY A 50 42.02 -31.03 -4.70
C GLY A 50 40.85 -30.77 -3.77
N GLY A 51 41.03 -29.85 -2.83
CA GLY A 51 40.00 -29.46 -1.88
C GLY A 51 38.87 -28.73 -2.60
N ASP A 52 37.99 -29.48 -3.27
CA ASP A 52 36.61 -29.06 -3.43
C ASP A 52 36.03 -29.03 -2.03
N THR A 53 36.02 -27.84 -1.42
CA THR A 53 35.11 -27.58 -0.31
C THR A 53 33.72 -27.88 -0.82
N GLN A 54 33.17 -29.04 -0.47
CA GLN A 54 31.74 -29.30 -0.52
C GLN A 54 31.09 -28.18 0.27
N SER A 55 30.56 -27.17 -0.43
CA SER A 55 29.76 -26.15 0.22
C SER A 55 28.56 -26.85 0.84
N GLU A 56 28.39 -26.64 2.16
CA GLU A 56 27.29 -27.21 2.93
C GLU A 56 25.98 -26.87 2.23
N LYS A 57 25.17 -27.89 1.95
CA LYS A 57 23.86 -27.69 1.32
C LYS A 57 22.90 -27.10 2.36
N ILE A 58 22.12 -26.10 1.94
CA ILE A 58 21.15 -25.41 2.78
C ILE A 58 19.76 -25.80 2.31
N THR A 59 19.00 -26.46 3.18
CA THR A 59 17.56 -26.69 2.97
C THR A 59 16.78 -25.51 3.56
N PRO A 60 15.99 -24.76 2.77
CA PRO A 60 15.22 -23.64 3.29
C PRO A 60 14.20 -24.07 4.34
N GLU A 61 14.13 -23.34 5.46
CA GLU A 61 13.20 -23.59 6.57
C GLU A 61 12.15 -22.49 6.65
N LEU A 62 11.16 -22.52 5.74
CA LEU A 62 10.09 -21.53 5.66
C LEU A 62 9.18 -21.59 6.91
N ASN A 63 8.81 -20.42 7.45
CA ASN A 63 7.86 -20.32 8.55
C ASN A 63 6.43 -20.71 8.12
N ASP A 64 5.58 -21.08 9.10
CA ASP A 64 4.19 -21.45 8.83
C ASP A 64 3.32 -20.22 8.52
N LYS A 65 3.58 -19.15 9.27
CA LYS A 65 2.97 -17.84 9.12
C LYS A 65 4.08 -16.80 9.09
N VAL A 66 3.95 -15.86 8.16
CA VAL A 66 4.89 -14.78 7.90
C VAL A 66 4.10 -13.49 7.98
N SER A 67 4.52 -12.60 8.89
CA SER A 67 3.97 -11.25 9.00
C SER A 67 5.02 -10.26 8.53
N LEU A 68 4.67 -9.49 7.50
CA LEU A 68 5.51 -8.45 6.92
C LEU A 68 4.72 -7.14 6.94
N SER A 69 5.44 -6.04 6.80
CA SER A 69 4.85 -4.72 6.66
C SER A 69 5.74 -3.86 5.79
N GLY A 70 5.12 -3.04 4.95
CA GLY A 70 5.85 -2.17 4.04
C GLY A 70 4.91 -1.20 3.34
N SER A 71 5.44 -0.45 2.39
CA SER A 71 4.63 0.43 1.55
C SER A 71 3.74 -0.37 0.60
N LEU A 72 2.70 0.27 0.04
CA LEU A 72 1.91 -0.33 -1.05
C LEU A 72 2.81 -0.72 -2.24
N LYS A 73 3.89 0.04 -2.48
CA LYS A 73 4.82 -0.17 -3.60
C LYS A 73 5.62 -1.46 -3.51
N ASP A 74 5.72 -2.04 -2.31
CA ASP A 74 6.40 -3.32 -2.09
C ASP A 74 5.54 -4.52 -2.51
N ILE A 75 4.26 -4.30 -2.86
CA ILE A 75 3.34 -5.33 -3.34
C ILE A 75 2.55 -4.93 -4.60
N TYR A 76 2.59 -3.65 -4.99
CA TYR A 76 1.83 -3.12 -6.11
C TYR A 76 2.59 -2.04 -6.88
N ASP A 77 2.59 -2.15 -8.20
CA ASP A 77 3.13 -1.14 -9.12
C ASP A 77 2.01 -0.54 -9.96
N SER A 78 1.71 0.74 -9.72
CA SER A 78 0.66 1.50 -10.42
C SER A 78 0.93 1.66 -11.92
N THR A 79 2.17 1.45 -12.38
CA THR A 79 2.53 1.47 -13.81
C THR A 79 2.31 0.13 -14.51
N GLY A 80 2.18 -0.96 -13.74
CA GLY A 80 2.08 -2.33 -14.25
C GLY A 80 3.37 -2.88 -14.86
N ALA A 81 4.52 -2.29 -14.57
CA ALA A 81 5.82 -2.74 -15.07
C ALA A 81 6.35 -3.97 -14.30
N THR A 82 6.03 -4.09 -13.02
CA THR A 82 6.40 -5.22 -12.16
C THR A 82 5.16 -5.87 -11.54
N LYS A 83 5.16 -7.21 -11.47
CA LYS A 83 4.02 -7.97 -10.93
C LYS A 83 4.10 -8.08 -9.40
N THR A 84 2.96 -8.19 -8.74
CA THR A 84 2.88 -8.44 -7.28
C THR A 84 3.72 -9.63 -6.82
N ASN A 85 3.73 -10.75 -7.57
CA ASN A 85 4.58 -11.90 -7.23
C ASN A 85 6.09 -11.56 -7.25
N GLU A 86 6.53 -10.68 -8.14
CA GLU A 86 7.93 -10.28 -8.24
C GLU A 86 8.29 -9.29 -7.12
N LEU A 87 7.39 -8.36 -6.81
CA LEU A 87 7.54 -7.43 -5.68
C LEU A 87 7.57 -8.19 -4.35
N LEU A 88 6.63 -9.12 -4.11
CA LEU A 88 6.62 -9.98 -2.92
C LEU A 88 7.86 -10.87 -2.83
N ALA A 89 8.39 -11.36 -3.95
CA ALA A 89 9.64 -12.13 -3.94
C ALA A 89 10.84 -11.28 -3.50
N LYS A 90 10.88 -10.01 -3.91
CA LYS A 90 11.87 -9.05 -3.44
C LYS A 90 11.67 -8.76 -1.95
N GLU A 91 10.45 -8.50 -1.53
CA GLU A 91 10.12 -8.19 -0.14
C GLU A 91 10.47 -9.35 0.82
N ILE A 92 10.19 -10.59 0.41
CA ILE A 92 10.62 -11.78 1.15
C ILE A 92 12.15 -11.89 1.21
N LYS A 93 12.86 -11.51 0.15
CA LYS A 93 14.32 -11.52 0.12
C LYS A 93 14.91 -10.46 1.04
N ASP A 94 14.33 -9.26 1.05
CA ASP A 94 14.76 -8.14 1.89
C ASP A 94 14.45 -8.41 3.37
N ASN A 95 13.50 -9.30 3.68
CA ASN A 95 13.10 -9.72 5.03
C ASN A 95 13.38 -11.21 5.31
N ILE A 96 14.42 -11.78 4.72
CA ILE A 96 14.65 -13.24 4.72
C ILE A 96 14.72 -13.86 6.13
N ASN A 97 15.24 -13.12 7.10
CA ASN A 97 15.37 -13.54 8.50
C ASN A 97 14.03 -13.60 9.25
N THR A 98 13.02 -12.89 8.76
CA THR A 98 11.63 -12.98 9.26
C THR A 98 10.88 -14.14 8.60
N VAL A 99 11.20 -14.43 7.34
CA VAL A 99 10.47 -15.41 6.52
C VAL A 99 10.95 -16.84 6.75
N PHE A 100 12.26 -17.03 6.94
CA PHE A 100 12.89 -18.35 7.11
C PHE A 100 13.57 -18.46 8.47
N LYS A 101 13.41 -19.62 9.14
CA LYS A 101 14.10 -19.93 10.41
C LYS A 101 15.62 -19.92 10.27
N ASN A 102 16.11 -20.28 9.09
CA ASN A 102 17.52 -20.29 8.73
C ASN A 102 17.87 -19.15 7.75
N GLY A 103 17.18 -18.00 7.86
CA GLY A 103 17.38 -16.83 7.00
C GLY A 103 18.83 -16.38 6.89
N GLU A 104 19.59 -16.35 7.99
CA GLU A 104 20.99 -15.90 8.00
C GLU A 104 21.88 -16.77 7.09
N LYS A 105 21.59 -18.08 7.00
CA LYS A 105 22.32 -19.00 6.11
C LYS A 105 21.95 -18.73 4.65
N LEU A 106 20.67 -18.49 4.37
CA LEU A 106 20.20 -18.19 3.02
C LEU A 106 20.71 -16.83 2.54
N GLU A 107 20.80 -15.83 3.42
CA GLU A 107 21.30 -14.49 3.11
C GLU A 107 22.77 -14.50 2.66
N ALA A 108 23.57 -15.44 3.17
CA ALA A 108 24.98 -15.62 2.78
C ALA A 108 25.15 -16.16 1.35
N GLU A 109 24.10 -16.69 0.71
CA GLU A 109 24.14 -17.25 -0.64
C GLU A 109 24.05 -16.15 -1.71
N THR A 110 25.16 -15.88 -2.38
CA THR A 110 25.27 -14.79 -3.36
C THR A 110 24.39 -14.94 -4.61
N ASP A 111 23.99 -16.16 -4.96
CA ASP A 111 23.13 -16.47 -6.11
C ASP A 111 21.70 -16.84 -5.71
N LEU A 112 21.31 -16.54 -4.47
CA LEU A 112 19.98 -16.81 -3.95
C LEU A 112 18.89 -16.12 -4.79
N LYS A 113 17.98 -16.94 -5.32
CA LYS A 113 16.80 -16.54 -6.06
C LYS A 113 15.56 -17.01 -5.32
N ILE A 114 14.66 -16.06 -5.07
CA ILE A 114 13.34 -16.32 -4.49
C ILE A 114 12.31 -16.09 -5.60
N THR A 115 11.38 -17.04 -5.75
CA THR A 115 10.21 -16.91 -6.63
C THR A 115 8.97 -17.13 -5.80
N VAL A 116 7.97 -16.27 -6.00
CA VAL A 116 6.71 -16.31 -5.25
C VAL A 116 5.55 -16.52 -6.20
N ASN A 117 4.53 -17.25 -5.74
CA ASN A 117 3.24 -17.32 -6.40
C ASN A 117 2.11 -17.25 -5.37
N GLY A 118 1.38 -16.13 -5.38
CA GLY A 118 0.16 -15.94 -4.57
C GLY A 118 -1.15 -16.30 -5.27
N ASN A 119 -1.09 -16.92 -6.46
CA ASN A 119 -2.28 -17.34 -7.23
C ASN A 119 -3.30 -16.22 -7.51
N PHE A 120 -2.80 -15.01 -7.60
CA PHE A 120 -3.66 -13.87 -7.74
C PHE A 120 -4.21 -13.69 -9.19
N PRO A 121 -5.37 -13.04 -9.37
CA PRO A 121 -6.17 -13.16 -10.61
C PRO A 121 -5.71 -12.29 -11.79
N GLU A 122 -5.30 -12.89 -12.93
CA GLU A 122 -4.83 -12.18 -14.15
C GLU A 122 -5.58 -10.89 -14.53
N THR A 123 -6.89 -10.91 -14.41
CA THR A 123 -7.73 -9.75 -14.67
C THR A 123 -8.66 -9.50 -13.51
N LEU A 124 -8.90 -8.22 -13.21
CA LEU A 124 -9.96 -7.81 -12.29
C LEU A 124 -11.31 -8.11 -12.93
N SER A 125 -11.93 -9.19 -12.50
CA SER A 125 -13.16 -9.71 -13.10
C SER A 125 -14.41 -9.06 -12.51
N ASN A 126 -14.31 -8.63 -11.25
CA ASN A 126 -15.41 -8.01 -10.51
C ASN A 126 -15.52 -6.51 -10.80
N TRP A 127 -14.39 -5.85 -11.05
CA TRP A 127 -14.34 -4.41 -11.32
C TRP A 127 -14.59 -4.10 -12.80
N LYS A 128 -15.71 -3.44 -13.11
CA LYS A 128 -16.17 -3.19 -14.49
C LYS A 128 -16.26 -1.69 -14.77
N ASP A 129 -16.56 -1.33 -16.02
CA ASP A 129 -16.87 0.03 -16.45
C ASP A 129 -15.70 1.05 -16.33
N LEU A 130 -16.03 2.33 -16.07
CA LEU A 130 -15.07 3.42 -16.11
C LEU A 130 -14.04 3.29 -14.98
N PRO A 131 -12.78 3.65 -15.21
CA PRO A 131 -11.80 3.71 -14.13
C PRO A 131 -11.87 5.01 -13.35
N TYR A 132 -11.25 5.00 -12.17
CA TYR A 132 -10.82 6.24 -11.55
C TYR A 132 -9.52 6.71 -12.20
N ILE A 133 -9.41 8.01 -12.46
CA ILE A 133 -8.20 8.68 -12.94
C ILE A 133 -8.07 9.92 -12.08
N ASP A 134 -6.96 10.03 -11.35
CA ASP A 134 -6.68 11.21 -10.55
C ASP A 134 -6.59 12.45 -11.47
N SER A 135 -7.14 13.56 -10.98
CA SER A 135 -7.05 14.88 -11.59
C SER A 135 -5.62 15.39 -11.79
N THR A 136 -4.66 14.89 -11.02
CA THR A 136 -3.24 15.24 -11.16
C THR A 136 -2.55 14.53 -12.33
N GLU A 137 -3.18 13.50 -12.89
CA GLU A 137 -2.63 12.70 -13.98
C GLU A 137 -2.71 13.43 -15.34
N ALA A 138 -1.67 13.25 -16.16
CA ALA A 138 -1.49 13.95 -17.45
C ALA A 138 -2.61 13.70 -18.49
N SER A 139 -3.53 12.77 -18.22
CA SER A 139 -4.60 12.38 -19.13
C SER A 139 -5.93 13.12 -18.93
N ASN A 140 -6.01 14.00 -17.92
CA ASN A 140 -7.16 14.80 -17.48
C ASN A 140 -8.49 14.02 -17.43
N PRO A 141 -9.07 13.78 -16.24
CA PRO A 141 -10.30 13.03 -16.12
C PRO A 141 -11.46 13.76 -16.83
N THR A 142 -12.20 13.04 -17.66
CA THR A 142 -13.47 13.49 -18.23
C THR A 142 -14.56 12.48 -17.89
N PRO A 143 -15.85 12.86 -17.84
CA PRO A 143 -16.93 11.92 -17.47
C PRO A 143 -17.02 10.69 -18.38
N ALA A 144 -16.47 10.75 -19.60
CA ALA A 144 -16.42 9.64 -20.54
C ALA A 144 -15.19 8.72 -20.35
N LYS A 145 -14.18 9.16 -19.61
CA LYS A 145 -12.91 8.43 -19.39
C LYS A 145 -12.71 7.99 -17.95
N SER A 146 -13.31 8.72 -17.01
CA SER A 146 -13.19 8.42 -15.60
C SER A 146 -14.42 8.81 -14.82
N TRP A 147 -14.78 7.99 -13.84
CA TRP A 147 -15.85 8.32 -12.91
C TRP A 147 -15.45 9.37 -11.87
N SER A 148 -14.15 9.68 -11.69
CA SER A 148 -13.72 10.79 -10.81
C SER A 148 -14.24 12.15 -11.30
N ALA A 149 -14.53 12.27 -12.60
CA ALA A 149 -15.13 13.45 -13.21
C ALA A 149 -16.67 13.47 -13.13
N THR A 150 -17.30 12.52 -12.42
CA THR A 150 -18.76 12.51 -12.24
C THR A 150 -19.21 13.70 -11.40
N THR A 151 -20.21 14.44 -11.88
CA THR A 151 -20.78 15.56 -11.12
C THR A 151 -21.53 15.07 -9.88
N ASN A 152 -21.49 15.85 -8.79
CA ASN A 152 -22.17 15.58 -7.51
C ASN A 152 -21.69 14.30 -6.80
N LEU A 153 -20.45 13.89 -7.05
CA LEU A 153 -19.79 12.83 -6.29
C LEU A 153 -19.61 13.29 -4.83
N GLN A 154 -20.09 12.48 -3.88
CA GLN A 154 -19.89 12.76 -2.46
C GLN A 154 -18.70 11.99 -1.93
N THR A 155 -17.65 12.69 -1.51
CA THR A 155 -16.46 12.08 -0.92
C THR A 155 -16.74 11.67 0.52
N VAL A 156 -16.47 10.41 0.84
CA VAL A 156 -16.56 9.87 2.21
C VAL A 156 -15.29 9.09 2.50
N VAL A 157 -14.62 9.43 3.59
CA VAL A 157 -13.37 8.78 3.98
C VAL A 157 -13.71 7.60 4.88
N TYR A 158 -13.06 6.47 4.65
CA TYR A 158 -13.13 5.30 5.51
C TYR A 158 -12.77 5.71 6.95
N ALA A 159 -13.65 5.40 7.90
CA ALA A 159 -13.51 5.97 9.23
C ALA A 159 -12.33 5.35 9.97
N THR A 160 -11.52 6.18 10.63
CA THR A 160 -10.35 5.82 11.45
C THR A 160 -10.67 4.87 12.61
N SER A 161 -11.95 4.74 12.97
CA SER A 161 -12.46 3.80 13.98
C SER A 161 -12.83 2.42 13.42
N SER A 162 -12.79 2.25 12.10
CA SER A 162 -13.12 1.00 11.42
C SER A 162 -11.96 0.02 11.50
N GLU A 163 -12.25 -1.25 11.28
CA GLU A 163 -11.22 -2.31 11.25
C GLU A 163 -10.46 -2.29 9.93
N GLN A 164 -9.19 -2.68 9.93
CA GLN A 164 -8.45 -2.95 8.70
C GLN A 164 -9.17 -4.06 7.91
N ILE A 165 -9.20 -3.92 6.58
CA ILE A 165 -9.81 -4.86 5.67
C ILE A 165 -8.74 -5.86 5.22
N ASN A 166 -8.85 -7.09 5.69
CA ASN A 166 -8.03 -8.21 5.23
C ASN A 166 -8.51 -8.65 3.85
N ILE A 167 -7.67 -8.53 2.82
CA ILE A 167 -8.00 -8.93 1.45
C ILE A 167 -7.03 -10.00 0.94
N LYS A 168 -7.49 -10.84 0.02
CA LYS A 168 -6.63 -11.76 -0.73
C LYS A 168 -6.16 -11.16 -2.06
N SER A 169 -6.93 -10.21 -2.58
CA SER A 169 -6.68 -9.50 -3.83
C SER A 169 -7.64 -8.31 -3.94
N LEU A 170 -7.45 -7.49 -4.97
CA LEU A 170 -8.38 -6.39 -5.24
C LEU A 170 -9.80 -6.88 -5.64
N ASP A 171 -9.95 -8.05 -6.27
CA ASP A 171 -11.27 -8.66 -6.53
C ASP A 171 -11.94 -9.17 -5.24
N ASP A 172 -11.14 -9.55 -4.24
CA ASP A 172 -11.63 -9.90 -2.91
C ASP A 172 -12.11 -8.66 -2.14
N LEU A 173 -11.40 -7.52 -2.25
CA LEU A 173 -11.90 -6.24 -1.74
C LEU A 173 -13.30 -5.91 -2.30
N HIS A 174 -13.50 -6.03 -3.61
CA HIS A 174 -14.81 -5.84 -4.22
C HIS A 174 -15.86 -6.77 -3.61
N THR A 175 -15.52 -8.05 -3.45
CA THR A 175 -16.43 -9.07 -2.91
C THR A 175 -16.85 -8.73 -1.49
N GLN A 176 -15.89 -8.35 -0.63
CA GLN A 176 -16.16 -7.96 0.75
C GLN A 176 -17.01 -6.69 0.84
N LEU A 177 -16.68 -5.67 0.03
CA LEU A 177 -17.45 -4.43 -0.03
C LEU A 177 -18.83 -4.62 -0.67
N SER A 178 -19.05 -5.67 -1.48
CA SER A 178 -20.36 -5.96 -2.07
C SER A 178 -21.33 -6.61 -1.07
N VAL A 179 -20.86 -7.02 0.12
CA VAL A 179 -21.75 -7.49 1.19
C VAL A 179 -22.52 -6.29 1.73
N GLU A 180 -23.84 -6.27 1.53
CA GLU A 180 -24.69 -5.12 1.83
C GLU A 180 -24.53 -4.61 3.27
N LYS A 181 -24.49 -5.52 4.24
CA LYS A 181 -24.28 -5.15 5.65
C LYS A 181 -22.93 -4.46 5.86
N THR A 182 -21.86 -5.03 5.31
CA THR A 182 -20.50 -4.49 5.41
C THR A 182 -20.45 -3.08 4.83
N LEU A 183 -20.97 -2.88 3.62
CA LEU A 183 -20.96 -1.56 2.98
C LEU A 183 -21.78 -0.52 3.74
N LYS A 184 -22.95 -0.92 4.27
CA LYS A 184 -23.78 -0.04 5.11
C LYS A 184 -23.06 0.38 6.38
N ASP A 185 -22.42 -0.57 7.06
CA ASP A 185 -21.69 -0.30 8.30
C ASP A 185 -20.50 0.64 8.04
N ILE A 186 -19.75 0.41 6.95
CA ILE A 186 -18.64 1.27 6.53
C ILE A 186 -19.13 2.69 6.24
N LEU A 187 -20.16 2.85 5.41
CA LEU A 187 -20.70 4.18 5.06
C LEU A 187 -21.27 4.88 6.30
N LYS A 188 -21.90 4.14 7.21
CA LYS A 188 -22.44 4.67 8.46
C LYS A 188 -21.32 5.17 9.38
N ALA A 189 -20.25 4.39 9.51
CA ALA A 189 -19.06 4.78 10.28
C ALA A 189 -18.38 6.02 9.67
N ALA A 190 -18.36 6.11 8.33
CA ALA A 190 -17.89 7.28 7.59
C ALA A 190 -18.83 8.51 7.66
N GLY A 191 -19.93 8.44 8.42
CA GLY A 191 -20.84 9.55 8.66
C GLY A 191 -21.98 9.70 7.64
N VAL A 192 -22.18 8.75 6.72
CA VAL A 192 -23.31 8.77 5.79
C VAL A 192 -24.61 8.52 6.57
N THR A 193 -25.55 9.46 6.44
CA THR A 193 -26.87 9.36 7.07
C THR A 193 -27.81 8.44 6.27
N ASN A 194 -28.82 7.87 6.93
CA ASN A 194 -29.88 7.07 6.29
C ASN A 194 -29.38 5.82 5.54
N THR A 195 -28.25 5.25 5.98
CA THR A 195 -27.70 4.01 5.42
C THR A 195 -28.65 2.82 5.60
N ASP A 196 -29.33 2.76 6.75
CA ASP A 196 -30.26 1.68 7.09
C ASP A 196 -31.48 1.63 6.14
N THR A 197 -31.86 2.75 5.54
CA THR A 197 -33.00 2.86 4.61
C THR A 197 -32.57 2.94 3.14
N SER A 198 -31.30 2.74 2.82
CA SER A 198 -30.78 2.77 1.45
C SER A 198 -30.26 1.40 1.02
N THR A 199 -30.11 1.17 -0.29
CA THR A 199 -29.32 0.06 -0.84
C THR A 199 -28.05 0.62 -1.46
N TYR A 200 -26.99 -0.17 -1.43
CA TYR A 200 -25.68 0.23 -1.93
C TYR A 200 -25.08 -0.84 -2.82
N GLU A 201 -24.34 -0.42 -3.84
CA GLU A 201 -23.64 -1.30 -4.76
C GLU A 201 -22.32 -0.69 -5.18
N ILE A 202 -21.30 -1.52 -5.35
CA ILE A 202 -20.02 -1.13 -5.93
C ILE A 202 -20.20 -0.92 -7.43
N LYS A 203 -19.65 0.18 -7.93
CA LYS A 203 -19.68 0.57 -9.34
C LYS A 203 -18.26 0.81 -9.83
N ASN A 204 -18.10 0.75 -11.15
CA ASN A 204 -16.89 1.21 -11.83
C ASN A 204 -15.61 0.49 -11.35
N ARG A 205 -14.44 0.84 -11.91
CA ARG A 205 -13.13 0.32 -11.44
C ARG A 205 -12.53 1.28 -10.43
N PRO A 206 -11.80 0.81 -9.41
CA PRO A 206 -11.28 1.68 -8.37
C PRO A 206 -10.10 2.50 -8.91
N GLY A 207 -9.48 3.30 -8.05
CA GLY A 207 -8.29 4.09 -8.35
C GLY A 207 -7.42 4.31 -7.15
N LEU A 208 -6.25 4.89 -7.41
CA LEU A 208 -5.41 5.47 -6.39
C LEU A 208 -5.26 6.96 -6.65
N THR A 209 -5.13 7.71 -5.56
CA THR A 209 -4.51 9.03 -5.53
C THR A 209 -3.23 8.88 -4.70
N ASN A 210 -2.12 9.49 -5.14
CA ASN A 210 -0.80 9.48 -4.49
C ASN A 210 -0.24 8.13 -3.99
N ASP A 211 -0.79 7.00 -4.43
CA ASP A 211 -0.50 5.65 -3.92
C ASP A 211 -0.86 5.43 -2.42
N ASP A 212 -1.63 6.32 -1.78
CA ASP A 212 -2.00 6.28 -0.36
C ASP A 212 -3.51 6.16 -0.11
N LEU A 213 -4.34 6.43 -1.12
CA LEU A 213 -5.79 6.45 -1.00
C LEU A 213 -6.49 5.69 -2.13
N ILE A 214 -7.23 4.64 -1.77
CA ILE A 214 -8.04 3.85 -2.71
C ILE A 214 -9.41 4.50 -2.87
N HIS A 215 -9.77 4.81 -4.11
CA HIS A 215 -11.07 5.36 -4.47
C HIS A 215 -12.02 4.25 -4.95
N VAL A 216 -13.14 4.06 -4.26
CA VAL A 216 -14.17 3.09 -4.59
C VAL A 216 -15.50 3.80 -4.88
N ASN A 217 -16.03 3.61 -6.07
CA ASN A 217 -17.30 4.21 -6.46
C ASN A 217 -18.47 3.39 -5.92
N VAL A 218 -19.30 4.01 -5.09
CA VAL A 218 -20.46 3.39 -4.46
C VAL A 218 -21.74 4.08 -4.90
N GLY A 219 -22.62 3.35 -5.58
CA GLY A 219 -23.96 3.81 -5.91
C GLY A 219 -24.92 3.54 -4.75
N GLY A 220 -25.56 4.59 -4.23
CA GLY A 220 -26.61 4.51 -3.22
C GLY A 220 -27.98 4.81 -3.81
N THR A 221 -29.00 4.04 -3.43
CA THR A 221 -30.41 4.30 -3.74
C THR A 221 -31.23 4.31 -2.47
N ALA A 222 -31.84 5.45 -2.14
CA ALA A 222 -32.73 5.54 -0.99
C ALA A 222 -34.00 4.68 -1.21
N ASN A 223 -34.48 4.02 -0.16
CA ASN A 223 -35.79 3.35 -0.17
C ASN A 223 -36.94 4.31 0.16
N ASP A 224 -36.86 5.53 -0.35
CA ASP A 224 -37.97 6.49 -0.32
C ASP A 224 -38.84 6.36 -1.58
N THR A 225 -39.92 7.15 -1.65
CA THR A 225 -40.83 7.18 -2.81
C THR A 225 -40.15 7.67 -4.09
N ASN A 226 -39.12 8.52 -3.97
CA ASN A 226 -38.46 9.16 -5.10
C ASN A 226 -37.24 8.37 -5.61
N LYS A 227 -36.82 7.32 -4.90
CA LYS A 227 -35.62 6.52 -5.15
C LYS A 227 -34.39 7.39 -5.40
N THR A 228 -34.18 8.36 -4.52
CA THR A 228 -33.07 9.31 -4.62
C THR A 228 -31.74 8.57 -4.79
N LYS A 229 -30.96 8.94 -5.82
CA LYS A 229 -29.67 8.33 -6.12
C LYS A 229 -28.54 9.23 -5.67
N THR A 230 -27.56 8.65 -5.00
CA THR A 230 -26.31 9.31 -4.62
C THR A 230 -25.15 8.46 -5.08
N ILE A 231 -24.07 9.11 -5.51
CA ILE A 231 -22.82 8.43 -5.85
C ILE A 231 -21.78 8.89 -4.84
N TYR A 232 -21.18 7.93 -4.15
CA TYR A 232 -20.12 8.18 -3.19
C TYR A 232 -18.77 7.79 -3.78
N ASP A 233 -17.76 8.60 -3.49
CA ASP A 233 -16.36 8.21 -3.56
C ASP A 233 -15.96 7.77 -2.15
N LEU A 234 -15.97 6.46 -1.92
CA LEU A 234 -15.46 5.87 -0.70
C LEU A 234 -13.94 5.81 -0.79
N GLN A 235 -13.29 6.66 0.00
CA GLN A 235 -11.84 6.83 0.04
C GLN A 235 -11.28 6.00 1.18
N ILE A 236 -10.62 4.89 0.85
CA ILE A 236 -10.04 3.95 1.81
C ILE A 236 -8.53 4.16 1.84
N PRO A 237 -7.93 4.62 2.94
CA PRO A 237 -6.48 4.67 3.07
C PRO A 237 -5.87 3.31 2.78
N THR A 238 -4.74 3.27 2.08
CA THR A 238 -4.09 2.01 1.74
C THR A 238 -3.61 1.28 2.99
N SER A 239 -3.30 2.01 4.07
CA SER A 239 -2.98 1.45 5.38
C SER A 239 -4.18 0.80 6.10
N ASP A 240 -5.42 1.02 5.63
CA ASP A 240 -6.58 0.25 6.08
C ASP A 240 -6.71 -1.10 5.37
N ILE A 241 -5.78 -1.45 4.47
CA ILE A 241 -5.78 -2.72 3.76
C ILE A 241 -4.64 -3.61 4.27
N ASN A 242 -4.97 -4.87 4.53
CA ASN A 242 -4.00 -5.90 4.88
C ASN A 242 -4.09 -7.06 3.87
N LEU A 243 -2.98 -7.42 3.23
CA LEU A 243 -2.97 -8.50 2.24
C LEU A 243 -2.70 -9.84 2.93
N VAL A 244 -3.72 -10.71 2.94
CA VAL A 244 -3.65 -12.04 3.57
C VAL A 244 -3.71 -13.12 2.50
N VAL A 245 -2.61 -13.87 2.32
CA VAL A 245 -2.52 -14.98 1.37
C VAL A 245 -2.28 -16.27 2.15
N SER A 246 -3.30 -17.12 2.23
CA SER A 246 -3.29 -18.34 3.06
C SER A 246 -2.25 -19.39 2.64
N ASP A 247 -1.91 -19.42 1.36
CA ASP A 247 -1.16 -20.47 0.69
C ASP A 247 -0.13 -19.89 -0.28
N LEU A 248 0.59 -18.85 0.15
CA LEU A 248 1.63 -18.22 -0.64
C LEU A 248 2.73 -19.25 -0.95
N SER A 249 2.93 -19.56 -2.23
CA SER A 249 4.01 -20.45 -2.64
C SER A 249 5.33 -19.68 -2.73
N VAL A 250 6.37 -20.16 -2.04
CA VAL A 250 7.72 -19.60 -2.02
C VAL A 250 8.70 -20.68 -2.45
N LYS A 251 9.41 -20.43 -3.55
CA LYS A 251 10.48 -21.27 -4.06
C LYS A 251 11.81 -20.56 -3.87
N VAL A 252 12.77 -21.25 -3.28
CA VAL A 252 14.15 -20.77 -3.08
C VAL A 252 15.08 -21.61 -3.95
N GLU A 253 15.93 -20.94 -4.72
CA GLU A 253 16.90 -21.54 -5.63
C GLU A 253 18.27 -20.90 -5.42
N GLY A 254 19.35 -21.67 -5.66
CA GLY A 254 20.73 -21.20 -5.56
C GLY A 254 21.68 -22.40 -5.63
N LYS A 255 22.98 -22.17 -5.86
CA LYS A 255 23.98 -23.23 -6.05
C LYS A 255 24.07 -24.18 -4.86
N ASN A 256 23.98 -23.66 -3.63
CA ASN A 256 24.06 -24.44 -2.40
C ASN A 256 22.69 -24.73 -1.79
N ILE A 257 21.60 -24.38 -2.45
CA ILE A 257 20.25 -24.68 -1.97
C ILE A 257 19.88 -26.12 -2.34
N GLU A 258 19.38 -26.88 -1.37
CA GLU A 258 18.84 -28.22 -1.57
C GLU A 258 17.35 -28.23 -1.25
N THR A 259 16.55 -28.64 -2.23
CA THR A 259 15.11 -28.81 -2.10
C THR A 259 14.76 -30.28 -2.30
N THR A 260 14.02 -30.83 -1.34
CA THR A 260 13.48 -32.20 -1.37
C THR A 260 11.95 -32.17 -1.41
N ASP A 261 11.31 -33.31 -1.65
CA ASP A 261 9.85 -33.43 -1.61
C ASP A 261 9.23 -33.05 -0.24
N SER A 262 10.03 -33.11 0.83
CA SER A 262 9.62 -32.69 2.18
C SER A 262 9.91 -31.22 2.49
N THR A 263 10.55 -30.48 1.57
CA THR A 263 10.85 -29.06 1.78
C THR A 263 9.55 -28.27 1.68
N LYS A 264 9.25 -27.51 2.74
CA LYS A 264 8.05 -26.67 2.79
C LYS A 264 8.19 -25.52 1.80
N THR A 265 7.16 -25.32 0.99
CA THR A 265 7.13 -24.28 -0.07
C THR A 265 5.91 -23.38 0.02
N THR A 266 5.08 -23.50 1.06
CA THR A 266 3.90 -22.66 1.24
C THR A 266 3.88 -22.03 2.63
N THR A 267 3.37 -20.81 2.76
CA THR A 267 3.19 -20.11 4.03
C THR A 267 1.87 -19.33 4.01
N GLU A 268 1.31 -19.04 5.18
CA GLU A 268 0.37 -17.93 5.33
C GLU A 268 1.18 -16.63 5.33
N LEU A 269 0.86 -15.71 4.42
CA LEU A 269 1.38 -14.34 4.41
C LEU A 269 0.32 -13.39 4.95
N ASP A 270 0.77 -12.50 5.83
CA ASP A 270 0.03 -11.38 6.39
C ASP A 270 0.87 -10.12 6.14
N PHE A 271 0.55 -9.37 5.09
CA PHE A 271 1.29 -8.17 4.68
C PHE A 271 0.48 -6.90 5.01
N ASN A 272 0.91 -6.21 6.06
CA ASN A 272 0.28 -4.99 6.55
C ASN A 272 0.81 -3.78 5.79
N ILE A 273 -0.04 -3.13 5.00
CA ILE A 273 0.36 -1.93 4.26
C ILE A 273 0.53 -0.80 5.29
N GLY A 274 1.73 -0.25 5.35
CA GLY A 274 2.09 0.80 6.28
C GLY A 274 1.55 2.16 5.88
N ILE A 275 1.49 3.07 6.85
CA ILE A 275 1.12 4.46 6.67
C ILE A 275 2.23 5.19 5.90
N ASP A 276 1.89 5.83 4.79
CA ASP A 276 2.77 6.79 4.12
C ASP A 276 2.84 8.08 4.95
N SER A 277 4.06 8.51 5.29
CA SER A 277 4.30 9.73 6.06
C SER A 277 4.38 11.00 5.21
N THR A 278 4.31 10.86 3.89
CA THR A 278 4.34 11.97 2.94
C THR A 278 3.06 12.79 3.04
N THR A 279 3.20 14.12 3.14
CA THR A 279 2.04 15.02 3.17
C THR A 279 1.68 15.52 1.79
N HIS A 280 0.38 15.61 1.50
CA HIS A 280 -0.16 16.19 0.26
C HIS A 280 -0.87 17.54 0.52
N TYR A 281 -0.45 18.24 1.58
CA TYR A 281 -1.10 19.46 2.05
C TYR A 281 -1.10 20.57 0.99
N ASN A 282 -2.28 21.11 0.74
CA ASN A 282 -2.48 22.29 -0.08
C ASN A 282 -3.25 23.35 0.73
N GLN A 283 -2.59 24.45 1.05
CA GLN A 283 -3.18 25.50 1.87
C GLN A 283 -4.33 26.19 1.14
N THR A 284 -5.54 26.06 1.69
CA THR A 284 -6.77 26.70 1.18
C THR A 284 -7.21 27.90 2.02
N ILE A 285 -6.70 28.03 3.24
CA ILE A 285 -7.01 29.12 4.18
C ILE A 285 -5.83 30.08 4.26
N ASP A 286 -6.08 31.35 3.95
CA ASP A 286 -5.08 32.41 4.13
C ASP A 286 -4.76 32.62 5.61
N VAL A 287 -3.47 32.62 5.96
CA VAL A 287 -2.97 32.96 7.30
C VAL A 287 -2.27 34.32 7.22
N THR A 288 -2.62 35.24 8.13
CA THR A 288 -2.05 36.58 8.19
C THR A 288 -1.61 36.91 9.61
N GLU A 289 -0.42 37.48 9.76
CA GLU A 289 0.15 37.90 11.04
C GLU A 289 0.70 39.32 10.95
N ALA A 290 0.69 40.06 12.06
CA ALA A 290 1.13 41.47 12.07
C ALA A 290 2.65 41.63 11.91
N ASP A 291 3.45 40.64 12.33
CA ASP A 291 4.91 40.62 12.20
C ASP A 291 5.41 39.16 12.35
N GLU A 292 6.69 38.91 12.05
CA GLU A 292 7.28 37.56 12.13
C GLU A 292 7.37 37.02 13.56
N LYS A 293 7.49 37.88 14.59
CA LYS A 293 7.60 37.44 16.00
C LYS A 293 6.27 36.96 16.56
N ASN A 294 5.15 37.28 15.92
CA ASN A 294 3.81 36.84 16.31
C ASN A 294 3.44 35.46 15.74
N VAL A 295 4.26 34.92 14.82
CA VAL A 295 4.05 33.59 14.23
C VAL A 295 4.26 32.52 15.29
N GLU A 296 3.16 31.95 15.75
CA GLU A 296 3.13 30.88 16.75
C GLU A 296 2.38 29.67 16.20
N VAL A 297 2.97 28.46 16.35
CA VAL A 297 2.43 27.22 15.76
C VAL A 297 0.95 27.00 16.12
N ASN A 298 0.56 27.22 17.37
CA ASN A 298 -0.83 27.01 17.81
C ASN A 298 -1.81 28.00 17.17
N LYS A 299 -1.43 29.26 16.97
CA LYS A 299 -2.29 30.27 16.32
C LYS A 299 -2.47 29.97 14.83
N VAL A 300 -1.39 29.53 14.18
CA VAL A 300 -1.42 29.12 12.78
C VAL A 300 -2.32 27.90 12.62
N LEU A 301 -2.15 26.87 13.45
CA LEU A 301 -2.99 25.67 13.41
C LEU A 301 -4.46 25.95 13.73
N GLU A 302 -4.76 26.87 14.66
CA GLU A 302 -6.14 27.31 14.95
C GLU A 302 -6.75 28.04 13.74
N THR A 303 -5.99 28.91 13.08
CA THR A 303 -6.43 29.62 11.87
C THR A 303 -6.71 28.64 10.72
N LEU A 304 -5.86 27.62 10.56
CA LEU A 304 -6.03 26.54 9.60
C LEU A 304 -7.15 25.55 9.99
N LYS A 305 -7.77 25.71 11.16
CA LYS A 305 -8.82 24.85 11.73
C LYS A 305 -8.37 23.42 12.03
N PHE A 306 -7.07 23.23 12.26
CA PHE A 306 -6.48 21.95 12.72
C PHE A 306 -6.48 21.83 14.24
N VAL A 307 -6.64 22.95 14.92
CA VAL A 307 -6.77 23.05 16.37
C VAL A 307 -8.04 23.83 16.68
N LYS A 308 -8.81 23.36 17.64
CA LYS A 308 -10.01 24.04 18.13
C LYS A 308 -9.61 25.15 19.11
N THR A 309 -10.53 26.07 19.39
CA THR A 309 -10.29 27.20 20.31
C THR A 309 -9.92 26.79 21.74
N ASP A 310 -10.29 25.57 22.16
CA ASP A 310 -9.87 24.99 23.44
C ASP A 310 -8.46 24.35 23.39
N LYS A 311 -7.74 24.53 22.28
CA LYS A 311 -6.41 23.98 21.98
C LYS A 311 -6.36 22.46 21.84
N THR A 312 -7.50 21.81 21.59
CA THR A 312 -7.53 20.40 21.21
C THR A 312 -7.30 20.24 19.71
N ILE A 313 -6.54 19.22 19.31
CA ILE A 313 -6.35 18.87 17.90
C ILE A 313 -7.67 18.38 17.30
N ASP A 314 -7.97 18.82 16.08
CA ASP A 314 -8.95 18.19 15.21
C ASP A 314 -8.23 17.17 14.32
N ASN A 315 -8.13 15.94 14.82
CA ASN A 315 -7.33 14.88 14.18
C ASN A 315 -7.90 14.49 12.81
N GLU A 316 -9.22 14.48 12.67
CA GLU A 316 -9.90 14.16 11.42
C GLU A 316 -9.66 15.24 10.36
N ALA A 317 -9.65 16.53 10.76
CA ALA A 317 -9.27 17.61 9.87
C ALA A 317 -7.81 17.49 9.41
N LEU A 318 -6.88 17.19 10.32
CA LEU A 318 -5.46 17.00 9.99
C LEU A 318 -5.23 15.81 9.06
N ILE A 319 -5.79 14.64 9.37
CA ILE A 319 -5.66 13.44 8.52
C ILE A 319 -6.12 13.74 7.10
N LYS A 320 -7.31 14.36 6.96
CA LYS A 320 -7.90 14.65 5.67
C LYS A 320 -7.08 15.65 4.85
N GLU A 321 -6.55 16.69 5.49
CA GLU A 321 -5.83 17.77 4.80
C GLU A 321 -4.36 17.44 4.54
N LEU A 322 -3.73 16.64 5.41
CA LEU A 322 -2.35 16.22 5.24
C LEU A 322 -2.21 14.96 4.40
N GLY A 323 -3.22 14.09 4.34
CA GLY A 323 -3.14 12.80 3.66
C GLY A 323 -2.40 11.72 4.47
N VAL A 324 -2.14 11.96 5.75
CA VAL A 324 -1.47 10.98 6.64
C VAL A 324 -2.54 10.32 7.50
N TYR A 325 -2.98 9.13 7.08
CA TYR A 325 -4.11 8.41 7.67
C TYR A 325 -3.70 7.47 8.80
N ASN A 326 -4.68 7.05 9.61
CA ASN A 326 -4.51 6.06 10.68
C ASN A 326 -3.47 6.42 11.75
N VAL A 327 -3.32 7.72 12.02
CA VAL A 327 -2.46 8.26 13.07
C VAL A 327 -3.25 9.12 14.06
N THR A 328 -2.66 9.33 15.23
CA THR A 328 -3.04 10.39 16.15
C THR A 328 -1.95 11.46 16.15
N PHE A 329 -2.33 12.69 15.79
CA PHE A 329 -1.47 13.86 15.87
C PHE A 329 -1.40 14.42 17.29
N SER A 330 -0.26 15.01 17.63
CA SER A 330 -0.01 15.66 18.92
C SER A 330 0.59 17.06 18.73
N LEU A 331 0.20 17.98 19.63
CA LEU A 331 0.83 19.30 19.76
C LEU A 331 2.12 19.24 20.58
N ASP A 332 2.39 18.12 21.26
CA ASP A 332 3.65 17.95 21.97
C ASP A 332 4.81 17.93 20.98
N GLY A 333 5.81 18.79 21.21
CA GLY A 333 6.91 19.01 20.28
C GLY A 333 6.52 19.70 18.96
N ALA A 334 5.29 20.21 18.82
CA ALA A 334 4.90 20.96 17.63
C ALA A 334 5.74 22.23 17.46
N SER A 335 6.12 22.53 16.23
CA SER A 335 6.95 23.69 15.93
C SER A 335 6.57 24.32 14.59
N ILE A 336 6.96 25.57 14.41
CA ILE A 336 6.88 26.28 13.15
C ILE A 336 8.19 27.03 12.94
N ALA A 337 8.77 26.90 11.76
CA ALA A 337 10.02 27.55 11.41
C ALA A 337 9.92 28.21 10.04
N LYS A 338 10.49 29.40 9.89
CA LYS A 338 10.59 30.06 8.60
C LYS A 338 11.47 29.22 7.67
N LYS A 339 10.99 28.97 6.46
CA LYS A 339 11.76 28.24 5.45
C LYS A 339 12.94 29.11 5.01
N GLU A 340 14.16 28.60 5.14
CA GLU A 340 15.33 29.32 4.66
C GLU A 340 15.26 29.49 3.14
N THR A 341 15.22 30.74 2.67
CA THR A 341 15.21 31.06 1.25
C THR A 341 16.63 31.45 0.82
N THR A 342 17.18 30.73 -0.15
CA THR A 342 18.52 30.98 -0.70
C THR A 342 18.54 32.09 -1.76
N ALA A 343 17.40 32.72 -2.07
CA ALA A 343 17.29 33.73 -3.11
C ALA A 343 16.42 34.93 -2.71
N ARG A 344 16.87 36.11 -3.15
CA ARG A 344 16.34 37.47 -2.88
C ARG A 344 15.05 37.79 -3.65
N ALA A 345 14.10 36.86 -3.72
CA ALA A 345 12.81 37.10 -4.33
C ALA A 345 11.82 37.61 -3.28
N ALA A 346 10.98 38.60 -3.65
CA ALA A 346 9.86 39.06 -2.85
C ALA A 346 8.71 38.04 -2.93
N THR A 347 8.93 36.85 -2.38
CA THR A 347 7.91 35.81 -2.25
C THR A 347 7.19 35.93 -0.90
N PRO A 348 5.94 35.46 -0.81
CA PRO A 348 5.29 35.25 0.48
C PRO A 348 6.20 34.47 1.42
N THR A 349 6.16 34.78 2.71
CA THR A 349 7.02 34.10 3.68
C THR A 349 6.47 32.69 3.93
N GLU A 350 7.19 31.68 3.44
CA GLU A 350 6.89 30.28 3.69
C GLU A 350 7.46 29.85 5.04
N TYR A 351 6.66 29.10 5.78
CA TYR A 351 7.00 28.43 7.03
C TYR A 351 6.79 26.93 6.86
N VAL A 352 7.47 26.14 7.68
CA VAL A 352 7.26 24.70 7.81
C VAL A 352 6.72 24.45 9.20
N VAL A 353 5.53 23.86 9.25
CA VAL A 353 4.94 23.36 10.50
C VAL A 353 5.36 21.91 10.67
N THR A 354 5.76 21.53 11.87
CA THR A 354 6.07 20.15 12.26
C THR A 354 5.12 19.73 13.37
N LEU A 355 4.46 18.59 13.19
CA LEU A 355 3.64 17.90 14.18
C LEU A 355 4.18 16.50 14.43
N LYS A 356 3.95 15.97 15.64
CA LYS A 356 4.20 14.56 15.94
C LYS A 356 2.96 13.74 15.56
N ALA A 357 3.16 12.62 14.87
CA ALA A 357 2.11 11.66 14.57
C ALA A 357 2.52 10.27 15.06
N THR A 358 1.57 9.54 15.64
CA THR A 358 1.79 8.16 16.09
C THR A 358 0.75 7.25 15.44
N PRO A 359 1.14 6.11 14.83
CA PRO A 359 0.19 5.14 14.30
C PRO A 359 -0.83 4.74 15.35
N ASN A 360 -2.10 4.66 14.94
CA ASN A 360 -3.16 4.22 15.82
C ASN A 360 -2.97 2.74 16.19
N LYS A 361 -3.36 2.38 17.41
CA LYS A 361 -3.33 0.99 17.85
C LYS A 361 -4.57 0.70 18.67
N ASN A 362 -5.28 -0.36 18.31
CA ASN A 362 -6.39 -0.88 19.09
C ASN A 362 -6.35 -2.42 19.06
N ASP A 363 -7.29 -3.07 19.72
CA ASP A 363 -7.32 -4.54 19.82
C ASP A 363 -7.50 -5.26 18.48
N LYS A 364 -7.85 -4.52 17.41
CA LYS A 364 -8.21 -5.06 16.10
C LYS A 364 -7.26 -4.63 14.97
N ASN A 365 -6.63 -3.47 15.11
CA ASN A 365 -5.73 -2.88 14.13
C ASN A 365 -4.37 -2.59 14.77
N THR A 366 -3.30 -3.01 14.11
CA THR A 366 -1.93 -2.62 14.47
C THR A 366 -1.32 -1.89 13.30
N TYR A 367 -1.62 -0.59 13.18
CA TYR A 367 -1.02 0.22 12.13
C TYR A 367 0.47 0.43 12.41
N VAL A 368 1.24 0.43 11.34
CA VAL A 368 2.68 0.74 11.32
C VAL A 368 2.94 1.73 10.21
N TRP A 369 4.10 2.38 10.23
CA TRP A 369 4.58 3.14 9.09
C TRP A 369 5.00 2.22 7.95
N ASP A 370 5.10 2.78 6.76
CA ASP A 370 5.64 2.15 5.55
C ASP A 370 7.04 1.53 5.69
N ASP A 371 7.83 1.94 6.68
CA ASP A 371 9.11 1.32 7.06
C ASP A 371 9.00 0.21 8.12
N GLY A 372 7.76 -0.19 8.46
CA GLY A 372 7.46 -1.22 9.46
C GLY A 372 7.56 -0.77 10.91
N THR A 373 7.94 0.48 11.19
CA THR A 373 8.05 0.99 12.57
C THR A 373 6.68 1.40 13.13
N SER A 374 6.52 1.37 14.46
CA SER A 374 5.29 1.81 15.15
C SER A 374 5.50 3.05 16.02
N GLY A 375 6.71 3.62 16.00
CA GLY A 375 7.07 4.79 16.81
C GLY A 375 6.46 6.08 16.29
N THR A 376 6.52 7.14 17.09
CA THR A 376 6.10 8.48 16.65
C THR A 376 7.06 9.04 15.59
N LYS A 377 6.53 9.65 14.53
CA LYS A 377 7.30 10.37 13.50
C LYS A 377 6.95 11.86 13.47
N ASP A 378 7.88 12.66 12.95
CA ASP A 378 7.63 14.06 12.60
C ASP A 378 6.94 14.14 11.23
N ILE A 379 5.82 14.83 11.18
CA ILE A 379 5.07 15.15 9.96
C ILE A 379 5.19 16.64 9.72
N THR A 380 5.72 17.00 8.55
CA THR A 380 5.98 18.40 8.19
C THR A 380 5.15 18.83 7.01
N PHE A 381 4.57 20.03 7.06
CA PHE A 381 3.85 20.60 5.92
C PHE A 381 4.11 22.11 5.79
N PRO A 382 4.10 22.65 4.55
CA PRO A 382 4.35 24.06 4.31
C PRO A 382 3.12 24.92 4.63
N VAL A 383 3.35 26.12 5.16
CA VAL A 383 2.32 27.16 5.33
C VAL A 383 2.87 28.49 4.85
N THR A 384 2.13 29.16 3.97
CA THR A 384 2.37 30.54 3.57
C THR A 384 1.66 31.49 4.53
N ILE A 385 2.42 32.41 5.13
CA ILE A 385 1.90 33.43 6.05
C ILE A 385 2.13 34.81 5.46
N LYS A 386 1.06 35.60 5.34
CA LYS A 386 1.13 37.01 4.95
C LYS A 386 1.51 37.83 6.18
N ILE A 387 2.65 38.50 6.13
CA ILE A 387 3.09 39.38 7.20
C ILE A 387 2.66 40.82 6.89
N GLY A 388 1.90 41.42 7.80
CA GLY A 388 1.52 42.83 7.76
C GLY A 388 2.77 43.71 7.84
N SER A 389 2.89 44.64 6.90
CA SER A 389 3.95 45.64 6.88
C SER A 389 3.71 46.77 7.86
#